data_AF-A0A0G0FK68-F1
#
_entry.id   AF-A0A0G0FK68-F1
#
_cell.length_a   1.000
_cell.length_b   1.000
_cell.length_c   1.000
_cell.angle_alpha   90.00
_cell.angle_beta   90.00
_cell.angle_gamma   90.00
#
_symmetry.space_group_name_H-M   'P 1'
#
loop_
_entity.id
_entity.type
_entity.pdbx_description
1 polymer ?
#
loop_
_entity_poly.entity_id
_entity_poly.type
_entity_poly.pdbx_seq_one_letter_code
_entity_poly.pdbx_strand_id
1 'polypeptide(L)'
;FEKVGILPSGIMDIPKSPDNVSWFEPGIRPGDIGSSVIAGHFGRKNGKGSVFDNIDKLKKGDKLSIEDDKGATINFVVQEIKLYDPKADTSEVFVSSDNRSHLNLITCEGIWNKILIGYPKRLVVFTDKE
;
A
#
# COMPACT_ATOMS: atom_id res chain seq x y z
N PHE A 1 6.47 -2.49 -10.71
CA PHE A 1 5.11 -2.74 -10.17
C PHE A 1 4.08 -2.56 -11.27
N GLU A 2 2.90 -3.18 -11.15
CA GLU A 2 1.73 -2.84 -12.00
C GLU A 2 1.35 -1.37 -11.78
N LYS A 3 0.73 -0.74 -12.78
CA LYS A 3 0.20 0.63 -12.64
C LYS A 3 -1.31 0.58 -12.61
N VAL A 4 -1.90 1.22 -11.61
CA VAL A 4 -3.35 1.23 -11.39
C VAL A 4 -3.86 2.65 -11.24
N GLY A 5 -5.10 2.85 -11.66
CA GLY A 5 -5.79 4.14 -11.59
C GLY A 5 -6.97 4.11 -10.64
N ILE A 6 -7.97 4.92 -10.95
CA ILE A 6 -9.24 4.99 -10.23
C ILE A 6 -10.31 4.27 -11.05
N LEU A 7 -11.06 3.35 -10.41
CA LEU A 7 -12.20 2.69 -11.02
C LEU A 7 -13.38 3.66 -11.21
N PRO A 8 -14.36 3.36 -12.08
CA PRO A 8 -15.57 4.20 -12.23
C PRO A 8 -16.34 4.43 -10.93
N SER A 9 -16.19 3.53 -9.94
CA SER A 9 -16.76 3.67 -8.59
C SER A 9 -16.04 4.69 -7.70
N GLY A 10 -14.94 5.30 -8.17
CA GLY A 10 -14.17 6.31 -7.43
C GLY A 10 -13.12 5.75 -6.48
N ILE A 11 -12.92 4.43 -6.44
CA ILE A 11 -11.90 3.79 -5.60
C ILE A 11 -10.63 3.48 -6.40
N MET A 12 -9.48 3.50 -5.71
CA MET A 12 -8.23 3.02 -6.27
C MET A 12 -8.35 1.55 -6.69
N ASP A 13 -7.87 1.22 -7.89
CA ASP A 13 -7.79 -0.16 -8.38
C ASP A 13 -6.63 -0.92 -7.72
N ILE A 14 -6.65 -2.25 -7.79
CA ILE A 14 -5.74 -3.16 -7.06
C ILE A 14 -4.92 -4.02 -8.04
N PRO A 15 -3.78 -4.61 -7.62
CA PRO A 15 -3.00 -5.44 -8.54
C PRO A 15 -3.80 -6.65 -9.02
N LYS A 16 -3.55 -7.13 -10.25
CA LYS A 16 -4.31 -8.25 -10.82
C LYS A 16 -3.97 -9.58 -10.18
N SER A 17 -2.68 -9.80 -9.90
CA SER A 17 -2.17 -11.03 -9.29
C SER A 17 -2.04 -10.88 -7.78
N PRO A 18 -2.40 -11.91 -6.97
CA PRO A 18 -2.13 -11.91 -5.53
C PRO A 18 -0.64 -11.85 -5.19
N ASP A 19 0.23 -12.25 -6.13
CA ASP A 19 1.68 -12.28 -5.96
C ASP A 19 2.36 -10.93 -6.32
N ASN A 20 1.60 -9.95 -6.84
CA ASN A 20 2.13 -8.67 -7.31
C ASN A 20 1.65 -7.49 -6.47
N VAL A 21 2.39 -6.39 -6.60
CA VAL A 21 2.01 -5.06 -6.10
C VAL A 21 1.77 -4.09 -7.25
N SER A 22 0.95 -3.06 -7.00
CA SER A 22 0.64 -2.00 -7.95
C SER A 22 0.87 -0.62 -7.37
N TRP A 23 1.42 0.30 -8.17
CA TRP A 23 1.53 1.72 -7.84
C TRP A 23 0.30 2.49 -8.34
N PHE A 24 -0.21 3.39 -7.50
CA PHE A 24 -1.27 4.34 -7.85
C PHE A 24 -0.70 5.45 -8.76
N GLU A 25 -0.75 5.24 -10.08
CA GLU A 25 -0.15 6.12 -11.08
C GLU A 25 -0.69 7.55 -11.10
N PRO A 26 -1.98 7.83 -10.78
CA PRO A 26 -2.46 9.21 -10.66
C PRO A 26 -1.80 10.02 -9.53
N GLY A 27 -1.14 9.35 -8.58
CA GLY A 27 -0.43 9.96 -7.47
C GLY A 27 1.03 10.31 -7.79
N ILE A 28 1.81 10.50 -6.73
CA ILE A 28 3.24 10.82 -6.84
C ILE A 28 4.05 9.57 -7.16
N ARG A 29 5.08 9.72 -7.99
CA ARG A 29 6.01 8.63 -8.30
C ARG A 29 6.85 8.29 -7.04
N PRO A 30 7.10 7.00 -6.75
CA PRO A 30 7.93 6.64 -5.61
C PRO A 30 9.30 7.34 -5.64
N GLY A 31 9.62 8.08 -4.57
CA GLY A 31 10.89 8.78 -4.40
C GLY A 31 10.88 10.27 -4.72
N ASP A 32 9.81 10.76 -5.37
CA ASP A 32 9.55 12.18 -5.58
C ASP A 32 8.84 12.80 -4.36
N ILE A 33 8.89 14.13 -4.25
CA ILE A 33 8.24 14.86 -3.14
C ILE A 33 6.72 14.67 -3.20
N GLY A 34 6.14 14.28 -2.07
CA GLY A 34 4.73 13.99 -1.87
C GLY A 34 4.49 12.53 -1.45
N SER A 35 3.25 12.05 -1.62
CA SER A 35 2.85 10.72 -1.17
C SER A 35 2.66 9.75 -2.33
N SER A 36 3.50 8.72 -2.40
CA SER A 36 3.36 7.60 -3.34
C SER A 36 2.65 6.43 -2.65
N VAL A 37 1.72 5.77 -3.35
CA VAL A 37 0.94 4.66 -2.78
C VAL A 37 1.16 3.37 -3.57
N ILE A 38 1.48 2.28 -2.88
CA ILE A 38 1.56 0.93 -3.42
C ILE A 38 0.51 0.04 -2.74
N ALA A 39 -0.30 -0.63 -3.53
CA ALA A 39 -1.27 -1.63 -3.07
C ALA A 39 -0.79 -3.05 -3.33
N GLY A 40 -1.20 -3.98 -2.47
CA GLY A 40 -0.96 -5.41 -2.61
C GLY A 40 -2.09 -6.20 -1.98
N HIS A 41 -2.19 -7.48 -2.35
CA HIS A 41 -3.18 -8.39 -1.78
C HIS A 41 -2.74 -8.93 -0.43
N PHE A 42 -3.72 -9.22 0.43
CA PHE A 42 -3.55 -9.91 1.69
C PHE A 42 -4.51 -11.09 1.79
N GLY A 43 -4.06 -12.11 2.50
CA GLY A 43 -4.85 -13.28 2.84
C GLY A 43 -4.65 -14.40 1.84
N ARG A 44 -5.18 -15.56 2.24
CA ARG A 44 -5.02 -16.79 1.46
C ARG A 44 -6.25 -17.08 0.62
N LYS A 45 -6.04 -17.39 -0.66
CA LYS A 45 -7.06 -17.95 -1.54
C LYS A 45 -6.58 -19.31 -2.03
N ASN A 46 -7.39 -20.36 -1.82
CA ASN A 46 -7.08 -21.73 -2.24
C ASN A 46 -5.72 -22.25 -1.73
N GLY A 47 -5.31 -21.87 -0.52
CA GLY A 47 -4.06 -22.32 0.10
C GLY A 47 -2.80 -21.56 -0.34
N LYS A 48 -2.88 -20.65 -1.32
CA LYS A 48 -1.79 -19.72 -1.67
C LYS A 48 -1.94 -18.41 -0.90
N GLY A 49 -0.82 -17.91 -0.37
CA GLY A 49 -0.72 -16.59 0.24
C GLY A 49 -0.68 -15.47 -0.79
N SER A 50 -0.76 -14.24 -0.30
CA SER A 50 -0.62 -13.03 -1.11
C SER A 50 0.65 -12.26 -0.75
N VAL A 51 1.04 -11.31 -1.61
CA VAL A 51 2.29 -10.54 -1.49
C VAL A 51 2.45 -9.81 -0.16
N PHE A 52 1.35 -9.41 0.49
CA PHE A 52 1.36 -8.70 1.77
C PHE A 52 0.90 -9.54 2.97
N ASP A 53 0.92 -10.88 2.88
CA ASP A 53 0.55 -11.79 3.99
C ASP A 53 1.33 -11.59 5.31
N ASN A 54 2.47 -10.90 5.27
CA ASN A 54 3.33 -10.64 6.43
C ASN A 54 3.53 -9.15 6.71
N ILE A 55 2.74 -8.27 6.07
CA ILE A 55 2.93 -6.81 6.20
C ILE A 55 2.68 -6.33 7.65
N ASP A 56 1.84 -7.04 8.39
CA ASP A 56 1.53 -6.82 9.81
C ASP A 56 2.74 -7.05 10.75
N LYS A 57 3.79 -7.72 10.26
CA LYS A 57 5.03 -7.94 11.01
C LYS A 57 5.97 -6.75 10.98
N LEU A 58 5.75 -5.80 10.07
CA LEU A 58 6.55 -4.58 10.00
C LEU A 58 6.41 -3.77 11.29
N LYS A 59 7.46 -3.02 11.63
CA LYS A 59 7.53 -2.14 12.79
C LYS A 59 8.16 -0.83 12.41
N LYS A 60 7.89 0.21 13.19
CA LYS A 60 8.57 1.50 13.08
C LYS A 60 10.09 1.30 13.11
N GLY A 61 10.79 1.88 12.15
CA GLY A 61 12.23 1.75 11.95
C GLY A 61 12.64 0.66 10.95
N ASP A 62 11.75 -0.23 10.54
CA ASP A 62 12.04 -1.20 9.48
C ASP A 62 12.29 -0.49 8.15
N LYS A 63 13.17 -1.07 7.33
CA LYS A 63 13.56 -0.52 6.02
C LYS A 63 12.78 -1.17 4.89
N LEU A 64 12.42 -0.36 3.91
CA LEU A 64 11.88 -0.79 2.62
C LEU A 64 12.75 -0.23 1.52
N SER A 65 12.85 -0.96 0.42
CA SER A 65 13.58 -0.52 -0.75
C SER A 65 12.73 -0.71 -1.99
N ILE A 66 12.72 0.30 -2.86
CA ILE A 66 12.19 0.20 -4.22
C ILE A 66 13.37 0.22 -5.18
N GLU A 67 13.38 -0.73 -6.11
CA GLU A 67 14.32 -0.76 -7.23
C GLU A 67 13.57 -0.43 -8.52
N ASP A 68 14.14 0.47 -9.33
CA ASP A 68 13.63 0.78 -10.66
C ASP A 68 14.15 -0.21 -11.72
N ASP A 69 13.67 -0.06 -12.96
CA ASP A 69 14.07 -0.92 -14.10
C ASP A 69 15.54 -0.76 -14.52
N LYS A 70 16.24 0.23 -13.97
CA LYS A 70 17.66 0.51 -14.21
C LYS A 70 18.53 0.07 -13.03
N GLY A 71 17.96 -0.55 -12.00
CA GLY A 71 18.67 -1.01 -10.80
C GLY A 71 18.96 0.09 -9.78
N ALA A 72 18.35 1.27 -9.91
CA ALA A 72 18.50 2.32 -8.90
C ALA A 72 17.58 2.01 -7.71
N THR A 73 18.16 1.96 -6.51
CA THR A 73 17.45 1.68 -5.26
C THR A 73 17.13 2.96 -4.48
N ILE A 74 15.88 3.10 -4.04
CA ILE A 74 15.44 4.15 -3.11
C ILE A 74 15.00 3.50 -1.81
N ASN A 75 15.54 3.96 -0.68
CA ASN A 75 15.25 3.42 0.64
C ASN A 75 14.23 4.29 1.38
N PHE A 76 13.39 3.62 2.15
CA PHE A 76 12.38 4.21 3.01
C PHE A 76 12.40 3.54 4.39
N VAL A 77 11.92 4.25 5.40
CA VAL A 77 11.83 3.79 6.79
C VAL A 77 10.40 3.88 7.26
N VAL A 78 9.89 2.78 7.83
CA VAL A 78 8.55 2.74 8.45
C VAL A 78 8.47 3.75 9.58
N GLN A 79 7.50 4.65 9.50
CA GLN A 79 7.21 5.63 10.54
C GLN A 79 6.03 5.21 11.40
N GLU A 80 4.98 4.67 10.78
CA GLU A 80 3.73 4.34 11.44
C GLU A 80 2.97 3.25 10.69
N ILE A 81 2.15 2.48 11.41
CA ILE A 81 1.23 1.51 10.85
C ILE A 81 -0.15 1.81 11.44
N LYS A 82 -1.14 2.05 10.57
CA LYS A 82 -2.52 2.37 10.96
C LYS A 82 -3.50 1.39 10.35
N LEU A 83 -4.59 1.15 11.09
CA LEU A 83 -5.75 0.39 10.61
C LEU A 83 -6.92 1.33 10.38
N TYR A 84 -7.47 1.30 9.17
CA TYR A 84 -8.64 2.08 8.79
C TYR A 84 -9.85 1.18 8.61
N ASP A 85 -11.03 1.73 8.90
CA ASP A 85 -12.27 1.18 8.39
C ASP A 85 -12.37 1.43 6.87
N PRO A 86 -12.97 0.52 6.08
CA PRO A 86 -13.06 0.65 4.62
C PRO A 86 -13.80 1.91 4.12
N LYS A 87 -14.52 2.60 5.00
CA LYS A 87 -15.26 3.83 4.71
C LYS A 87 -14.69 5.07 5.41
N ALA A 88 -13.57 4.92 6.11
CA ALA A 88 -12.91 6.05 6.75
C ALA A 88 -12.32 7.00 5.70
N ASP A 89 -12.14 8.26 6.09
CA ASP A 89 -11.31 9.18 5.31
C ASP A 89 -9.86 8.70 5.36
N THR A 90 -9.26 8.52 4.18
CA THR A 90 -7.88 8.06 4.00
C THR A 90 -7.08 9.04 3.15
N SER A 91 -7.51 10.31 3.07
CA SER A 91 -6.85 11.34 2.26
C SER A 91 -5.36 11.51 2.61
N GLU A 92 -4.98 11.32 3.88
CA GLU A 92 -3.58 11.36 4.34
C GLU A 92 -2.68 10.29 3.69
N VAL A 93 -3.27 9.20 3.19
CA VAL A 93 -2.52 8.15 2.48
C VAL A 93 -2.05 8.64 1.12
N PHE A 94 -2.84 9.49 0.46
CA PHE A 94 -2.64 9.90 -0.92
C PHE A 94 -2.03 11.30 -1.08
N VAL A 95 -2.10 12.14 -0.04
CA VAL A 95 -1.68 13.55 -0.09
C VAL A 95 -0.77 13.87 1.10
N SER A 96 0.36 14.53 0.80
CA SER A 96 1.23 15.16 1.80
C SER A 96 1.61 16.57 1.34
N SER A 97 1.80 17.48 2.30
CA SER A 97 2.19 18.87 2.08
C SER A 97 3.43 19.28 2.89
N ASP A 98 4.18 18.32 3.43
CA ASP A 98 5.33 18.56 4.30
C ASP A 98 6.68 18.69 3.55
N ASN A 99 6.62 18.67 2.21
CA ASN A 99 7.77 18.73 1.31
C ASN A 99 8.77 17.55 1.48
N ARG A 100 8.28 16.39 1.94
CA ARG A 100 9.05 15.13 2.02
C ARG A 100 8.57 14.12 0.98
N SER A 101 9.37 13.06 0.79
CA SER A 101 9.03 11.93 -0.08
C SER A 101 8.54 10.78 0.79
N HIS A 102 7.29 10.38 0.62
CA HIS A 102 6.70 9.25 1.32
C HIS A 102 6.38 8.09 0.38
N LEU A 103 6.42 6.88 0.93
CA LEU A 103 5.92 5.68 0.29
C LEU A 103 4.96 4.97 1.24
N ASN A 104 3.69 4.95 0.91
CA ASN A 104 2.68 4.29 1.72
C ASN A 104 2.30 2.94 1.09
N LEU A 105 2.32 1.88 1.89
CA LEU A 105 1.82 0.57 1.49
C LEU A 105 0.40 0.38 2.01
N ILE A 106 -0.53 -0.09 1.18
CA ILE A 106 -1.91 -0.35 1.58
C ILE A 106 -2.32 -1.79 1.25
N THR A 107 -3.05 -2.42 2.17
CA THR A 107 -3.64 -3.74 1.96
C THR A 107 -5.00 -3.89 2.65
N CYS A 108 -5.70 -4.97 2.32
CA CYS A 108 -6.82 -5.48 3.12
C CYS A 108 -6.30 -6.16 4.39
N GLU A 109 -7.05 -6.11 5.50
CA GLU A 109 -6.61 -6.70 6.77
C GLU A 109 -7.80 -7.26 7.58
N GLY A 110 -7.50 -8.21 8.47
CA GLY A 110 -8.45 -8.82 9.40
C GLY A 110 -9.08 -10.13 8.90
N ILE A 111 -10.09 -10.60 9.63
CA ILE A 111 -10.78 -11.85 9.30
C ILE A 111 -11.77 -11.60 8.17
N TRP A 112 -11.70 -12.41 7.11
CA TRP A 112 -12.66 -12.36 6.00
C TRP A 112 -14.10 -12.47 6.51
N ASN A 113 -14.90 -11.44 6.24
CA ASN A 113 -16.30 -11.40 6.61
C ASN A 113 -17.15 -11.89 5.44
N LYS A 114 -17.78 -13.06 5.58
CA LYS A 114 -18.64 -13.66 4.55
C LYS A 114 -19.97 -12.90 4.35
N ILE A 115 -20.44 -12.17 5.35
CA ILE A 115 -21.70 -11.40 5.29
C ILE A 115 -21.47 -10.10 4.51
N LEU A 116 -20.37 -9.40 4.80
CA LEU A 116 -20.00 -8.15 4.12
C LEU A 116 -19.21 -8.40 2.82
N ILE A 117 -18.87 -9.67 2.51
CA ILE A 117 -18.05 -10.11 1.39
C ILE A 117 -16.77 -9.26 1.30
N GLY A 118 -15.96 -9.30 2.35
CA GLY A 118 -14.71 -8.54 2.35
C GLY A 118 -13.95 -8.56 3.67
N TYR A 119 -12.81 -7.88 3.64
CA TYR A 119 -11.99 -7.61 4.81
C TYR A 119 -12.47 -6.34 5.52
N PRO A 120 -12.65 -6.40 6.86
CA PRO A 120 -13.23 -5.31 7.63
C PRO A 120 -12.27 -4.15 7.86
N LYS A 121 -10.99 -4.28 7.52
CA LYS A 121 -9.97 -3.24 7.76
C LYS A 121 -9.07 -3.03 6.54
N ARG A 122 -8.41 -1.87 6.52
CA ARG A 122 -7.29 -1.57 5.64
C ARG A 122 -6.08 -1.28 6.51
N LEU A 123 -4.99 -2.01 6.29
CA LEU A 123 -3.71 -1.72 6.93
C LEU A 123 -2.92 -0.81 6.01
N VAL A 124 -2.45 0.31 6.55
CA VAL A 124 -1.57 1.25 5.86
C VAL A 124 -0.27 1.35 6.64
N VAL A 125 0.85 1.14 5.94
CA VAL A 125 2.19 1.38 6.43
C VAL A 125 2.67 2.70 5.87
N PHE A 126 2.90 3.68 6.74
CA PHE A 126 3.47 4.97 6.37
C PHE A 126 4.99 4.92 6.46
N THR A 127 5.66 5.38 5.41
CA THR A 127 7.13 5.37 5.35
C THR A 127 7.65 6.67 4.77
N ASP A 128 8.82 7.08 5.25
CA ASP A 128 9.54 8.26 4.78
C ASP A 128 10.82 7.82 4.07
N LYS A 129 11.18 8.51 2.99
CA LYS A 129 12.48 8.31 2.33
C LYS A 129 13.61 8.57 3.33
N GLU A 130 14.60 7.67 3.36
CA GLU A 130 15.80 7.79 4.21
C GLU A 130 16.64 9.02 3.88
#